data_AF-A0A952A7K2-F1
#
_entry.id   AF-A0A952A7K2-F1
#
_cell.length_a   1.000
_cell.length_b   1.000
_cell.length_c   1.000
_cell.angle_alpha   90.00
_cell.angle_beta   90.00
_cell.angle_gamma   90.00
#
_symmetry.space_group_name_H-M   'P 1'
#
loop_
_entity.id
_entity.type
_entity.pdbx_description
1 polymer ?
#
loop_
_entity_poly.entity_id
_entity_poly.type
_entity_poly.pdbx_seq_one_letter_code
_entity_poly.pdbx_strand_id
1 'polypeptide(L)'
;LIGMVQMFANMTDPSKLGPYMAVALLATFYGAAVANLFCLPIADKLHVKLLDEEINRTLIIDGVLMMRDSKSPALVREMLLAYLPEKHRHEDPELAPA
;
A
#
# COMPACT_ATOMS: atom_id res chain seq x y z
N LEU A 1 -1.61 20.14 20.50
CA LEU A 1 -2.17 21.51 20.59
C LEU A 1 -3.00 21.72 21.86
N ILE A 2 -3.98 20.87 22.16
CA ILE A 2 -4.85 20.98 23.36
C ILE A 2 -4.05 21.13 24.68
N GLY A 3 -2.98 20.36 24.88
CA GLY A 3 -2.14 20.47 26.08
C GLY A 3 -1.33 21.78 26.18
N MET A 4 -0.93 22.37 25.04
CA MET A 4 -0.25 23.68 25.03
C MET A 4 -1.23 24.82 25.32
N VAL A 5 -2.48 24.72 24.87
CA VAL A 5 -3.52 25.72 25.17
C VAL A 5 -3.82 25.76 26.67
N GLN A 6 -3.94 24.59 27.32
CA GLN A 6 -4.13 24.49 28.78
C GLN A 6 -2.92 25.01 29.58
N MET A 7 -1.71 24.84 29.04
CA MET A 7 -0.46 25.33 29.62
C MET A 7 -0.40 26.87 29.64
N PHE A 8 -0.73 27.51 28.50
CA PHE A 8 -0.76 28.98 28.42
C PHE A 8 -1.92 29.59 29.23
N ALA A 9 -3.05 28.89 29.36
CA ALA A 9 -4.19 29.35 30.16
C ALA A 9 -3.92 29.39 31.67
N ASN A 10 -2.96 28.60 32.19
CA ASN A 10 -2.65 28.47 33.62
C ASN A 10 -1.20 28.85 33.96
N MET A 11 -0.62 29.80 33.22
CA MET A 11 0.80 30.18 33.37
C MET A 11 1.13 30.85 34.72
N THR A 12 0.12 31.27 35.50
CA THR A 12 0.27 31.93 36.81
C THR A 12 0.70 31.00 37.95
N ASP A 13 0.60 29.67 37.78
CA ASP A 13 0.92 28.70 38.83
C ASP A 13 1.87 27.61 38.28
N PRO A 14 3.20 27.74 38.48
CA PRO A 14 4.19 26.85 37.84
C PRO A 14 4.07 25.39 38.28
N SER A 15 3.44 25.11 39.42
CA SER A 15 3.16 23.74 39.90
C SER A 15 2.22 22.97 38.97
N LYS A 16 1.37 23.68 38.23
CA LYS A 16 0.37 23.08 37.32
C LYS A 16 0.89 22.90 35.89
N LEU A 17 2.05 23.46 35.55
CA LEU A 17 2.64 23.34 34.20
C LEU A 17 3.11 21.91 33.87
N GLY A 18 3.71 21.22 34.85
CA GLY A 18 4.25 19.87 34.67
C GLY A 18 3.23 18.84 34.17
N PRO A 19 2.05 18.71 34.82
CA PRO A 19 0.99 17.80 34.38
C PRO A 19 0.50 18.06 32.95
N TYR A 20 0.31 19.34 32.55
CA TYR A 20 -0.16 19.68 31.21
C TYR A 20 0.87 19.39 30.12
N MET A 21 2.15 19.61 30.42
CA MET A 21 3.25 19.27 29.51
C MET A 21 3.38 17.76 29.33
N ALA A 22 3.26 16.98 30.40
CA ALA A 22 3.32 15.51 30.34
C ALA A 22 2.23 14.93 29.43
N VAL A 23 0.99 15.42 29.53
CA VAL A 23 -0.12 14.98 28.67
C VAL A 23 0.14 15.33 27.19
N ALA A 24 0.70 16.50 26.90
CA ALA A 24 1.04 16.91 25.53
C ALA A 24 2.11 16.01 24.90
N LEU A 25 3.14 15.63 25.67
CA LEU A 25 4.19 14.73 25.23
C LEU A 25 3.69 13.30 25.06
N LEU A 26 2.85 12.80 25.98
CA LEU A 26 2.21 11.48 25.85
C LEU A 26 1.32 11.40 24.62
N ALA A 27 0.50 12.42 24.35
CA ALA A 27 -0.34 12.45 23.15
C ALA A 27 0.49 12.40 21.87
N THR A 28 1.62 13.10 21.82
CA THR A 28 2.56 13.05 20.69
C THR A 28 3.23 11.68 20.56
N PHE A 29 3.64 11.08 21.69
CA PHE A 29 4.24 9.75 21.72
C PHE A 29 3.25 8.67 21.27
N TYR A 30 2.03 8.65 21.79
CA TYR A 30 0.99 7.70 21.37
C TYR A 30 0.63 7.86 19.89
N GLY A 31 0.55 9.10 19.39
CA GLY A 31 0.33 9.36 17.96
C GLY A 31 1.46 8.82 17.08
N ALA A 32 2.72 9.12 17.43
CA ALA A 32 3.88 8.64 16.70
C ALA A 32 4.04 7.11 16.79
N ALA A 33 3.75 6.52 17.94
CA ALA A 33 3.78 5.08 18.14
C ALA A 33 2.72 4.38 17.28
N VAL A 34 1.48 4.88 17.26
CA VAL A 34 0.42 4.28 16.44
C VAL A 34 0.70 4.45 14.95
N ALA A 35 1.15 5.64 14.53
CA ALA A 35 1.46 5.90 13.14
C ALA A 35 2.57 4.97 12.61
N ASN A 36 3.70 4.91 13.32
CA ASN A 36 4.86 4.16 12.85
C ASN A 36 4.73 2.64 13.04
N LEU A 37 4.02 2.18 14.08
CA LEU A 37 3.94 0.75 14.39
C LEU A 37 2.76 0.06 13.71
N PHE A 38 1.67 0.78 13.43
CA PHE A 38 0.45 0.17 12.85
C PHE A 38 0.12 0.75 11.48
N CYS A 39 0.00 2.07 11.34
CA CYS A 39 -0.48 2.65 10.08
C CYS A 39 0.50 2.46 8.93
N LEU A 40 1.80 2.70 9.16
CA LEU A 40 2.84 2.51 8.12
C LEU A 40 2.93 1.07 7.59
N PRO A 41 3.06 0.02 8.42
CA PRO A 41 3.14 -1.35 7.89
C PRO A 41 1.84 -1.80 7.21
N ILE A 42 0.67 -1.28 7.62
CA ILE A 42 -0.60 -1.54 6.94
C ILE A 42 -0.60 -0.87 5.56
N ALA A 43 -0.14 0.38 5.46
CA ALA A 43 -0.03 1.10 4.20
C ALA A 43 0.93 0.39 3.24
N ASP A 44 2.08 -0.08 3.71
CA ASP A 44 3.05 -0.81 2.91
C ASP A 44 2.47 -2.14 2.39
N LYS A 45 1.79 -2.91 3.25
CA LYS A 45 1.13 -4.16 2.81
C LYS A 45 0.01 -3.91 1.80
N LEU A 46 -0.74 -2.83 1.96
CA LEU A 46 -1.78 -2.46 1.02
C LEU A 46 -1.16 -2.04 -0.33
N HIS A 47 -0.05 -1.31 -0.30
CA HIS A 47 0.65 -0.90 -1.51
C HIS A 47 1.17 -2.10 -2.31
N VAL A 48 1.76 -3.11 -1.65
CA VAL A 48 2.16 -4.35 -2.33
C VAL A 48 0.98 -5.04 -3.01
N LYS A 49 -0.16 -5.17 -2.31
CA LYS A 49 -1.39 -5.75 -2.92
C LYS A 49 -1.93 -4.91 -4.09
N LEU A 50 -1.78 -3.60 -4.02
CA LEU A 50 -2.21 -2.70 -5.08
C LEU A 50 -1.37 -2.89 -6.35
N LEU A 51 -0.05 -3.08 -6.21
CA LEU A 51 0.83 -3.36 -7.34
C LEU A 51 0.47 -4.68 -8.04
N ASP A 52 0.16 -5.73 -7.26
CA ASP A 52 -0.28 -7.02 -7.82
C ASP A 52 -1.60 -6.86 -8.60
N GLU A 53 -2.56 -6.12 -8.04
CA GLU A 53 -3.86 -5.85 -8.68
C GLU A 53 -3.71 -4.96 -9.93
N GLU A 54 -2.80 -4.00 -9.92
CA GLU A 54 -2.48 -3.13 -11.05
C GLU A 54 -1.93 -3.95 -12.23
N ILE A 55 -1.00 -4.86 -11.98
CA ILE A 55 -0.47 -5.77 -13.01
C ILE A 55 -1.61 -6.63 -13.58
N ASN A 56 -2.45 -7.21 -12.73
CA ASN A 56 -3.56 -8.06 -13.17
C ASN A 56 -4.57 -7.29 -14.05
N ARG A 57 -4.92 -6.05 -13.66
CA ARG A 57 -5.81 -5.21 -14.47
C ARG A 57 -5.20 -4.80 -15.80
N THR A 58 -3.92 -4.44 -15.79
CA THR A 58 -3.18 -4.08 -17.01
C THR A 58 -3.14 -5.25 -17.97
N LEU A 59 -2.88 -6.46 -17.47
CA LEU A 59 -2.91 -7.70 -18.23
C LEU A 59 -4.27 -7.94 -18.91
N ILE A 60 -5.38 -7.75 -18.18
CA ILE A 60 -6.73 -7.92 -18.73
C ILE A 60 -7.00 -6.87 -19.83
N ILE A 61 -6.64 -5.60 -19.60
CA ILE A 61 -6.86 -4.52 -20.56
C ILE A 61 -6.07 -4.77 -21.85
N ASP A 62 -4.78 -5.09 -21.73
CA ASP A 62 -3.92 -5.39 -22.88
C ASP A 62 -4.43 -6.63 -23.64
N GLY A 63 -4.87 -7.68 -22.94
CA GLY A 63 -5.46 -8.87 -23.56
C GLY A 63 -6.71 -8.55 -24.39
N VAL A 64 -7.62 -7.74 -23.84
CA VAL A 64 -8.84 -7.31 -24.56
C VAL A 64 -8.49 -6.41 -25.75
N LEU A 65 -7.51 -5.52 -25.61
CA LEU A 65 -7.05 -4.65 -26.70
C LEU A 65 -6.47 -5.47 -27.87
N MET A 66 -5.64 -6.48 -27.55
CA MET A 66 -5.05 -7.35 -28.57
C MET A 66 -6.07 -8.24 -29.29
N MET A 67 -7.12 -8.68 -28.58
CA MET A 67 -8.25 -9.38 -29.21
C MET A 67 -8.99 -8.48 -30.20
N ARG A 68 -9.24 -7.22 -29.83
CA ARG A 68 -9.90 -6.24 -30.71
C ARG A 68 -9.09 -5.98 -31.99
N ASP A 69 -7.77 -5.90 -31.85
CA ASP A 69 -6.85 -5.65 -32.96
C ASP A 69 -6.62 -6.90 -33.85
N SER A 70 -7.31 -8.02 -33.59
CA SER A 70 -7.21 -9.29 -34.35
C SER A 70 -5.77 -9.80 -34.51
N LYS A 71 -4.93 -9.62 -33.47
CA LYS A 71 -3.58 -10.19 -33.45
C LYS A 71 -3.63 -11.71 -33.35
N SER A 72 -2.61 -12.39 -33.88
CA SER A 72 -2.54 -13.85 -33.83
C SER A 72 -2.54 -14.35 -32.37
N PRO A 73 -3.37 -15.35 -32.01
CA PRO A 73 -3.51 -15.81 -30.61
C PRO A 73 -2.18 -16.24 -29.96
N ALA A 74 -1.24 -16.74 -30.76
CA ALA A 74 0.11 -17.10 -30.29
C ALA A 74 0.91 -15.87 -29.83
N LEU A 75 0.83 -14.76 -30.56
CA LEU A 75 1.55 -13.53 -30.23
C LEU A 75 0.92 -12.83 -29.02
N VAL A 76 -0.41 -12.93 -28.87
CA VAL A 76 -1.12 -12.47 -27.68
C VAL A 76 -0.65 -13.27 -26.45
N ARG A 77 -0.57 -14.61 -26.57
CA ARG A 77 -0.06 -15.48 -25.49
C ARG A 77 1.37 -15.13 -25.07
N GLU A 78 2.28 -14.93 -26.01
CA GLU A 78 3.68 -14.56 -25.69
C GLU A 78 3.80 -13.22 -24.96
N MET A 79 3.01 -12.22 -25.37
CA MET A 79 3.00 -10.90 -24.73
C MET A 79 2.40 -10.96 -23.32
N LEU A 80 1.31 -11.72 -23.14
CA LEU A 80 0.69 -11.97 -21.84
C LEU A 80 1.60 -12.78 -20.90
N LEU A 81 2.36 -13.75 -21.42
CA LEU A 81 3.36 -14.51 -20.67
C LEU A 81 4.55 -13.65 -20.20
N ALA A 82 4.82 -12.51 -20.86
CA ALA A 82 5.86 -11.59 -20.43
C ALA A 82 5.47 -10.77 -19.18
N TYR A 83 4.17 -10.60 -18.90
CA TYR A 83 3.67 -9.96 -17.68
C TYR A 83 3.66 -10.88 -16.46
N LEU A 84 3.80 -12.20 -16.66
CA LEU A 84 3.74 -13.18 -15.58
C LEU A 84 5.12 -13.37 -14.94
N PRO A 85 5.25 -13.30 -13.59
CA PRO A 85 6.52 -13.55 -12.92
C PRO A 85 7.03 -14.97 -13.21
N GLU A 86 8.34 -15.11 -13.44
CA GLU A 86 9.00 -16.34 -13.93
C GLU A 86 8.61 -17.63 -13.20
N LYS A 87 8.26 -17.53 -11.90
CA LYS A 87 7.78 -18.66 -11.09
C LYS A 87 6.50 -19.33 -11.61
N HIS A 88 5.63 -18.58 -12.27
CA HIS A 88 4.39 -19.13 -12.85
C HIS A 88 4.52 -19.33 -14.37
N ARG A 89 5.66 -18.96 -14.97
CA ARG A 89 5.93 -19.16 -16.40
C ARG A 89 6.16 -20.62 -16.77
N HIS A 90 6.47 -21.46 -15.78
CA HIS A 90 6.80 -22.89 -15.94
C HIS A 90 5.69 -23.86 -15.52
N GLU A 91 4.52 -23.37 -15.08
CA GLU A 91 3.30 -24.19 -15.04
C GLU A 91 2.64 -24.21 -16.42
N ASP A 92 3.43 -24.52 -17.45
CA ASP A 92 2.89 -25.02 -18.71
C ASP A 92 2.63 -26.52 -18.51
N PRO A 93 1.39 -27.00 -18.45
CA PRO A 93 1.12 -28.30 -19.03
C PRO A 93 1.29 -28.11 -20.54
N GLU A 94 2.45 -28.50 -21.03
CA GLU A 94 2.58 -29.06 -22.37
C GLU A 94 1.39 -30.01 -22.62
N LEU A 95 0.46 -29.64 -23.52
CA LEU A 95 -0.16 -30.49 -24.55
C LEU A 95 -1.47 -29.88 -25.08
N ALA A 96 -1.43 -29.42 -26.33
CA ALA A 96 -2.36 -29.89 -27.37
C ALA A 96 -1.76 -29.62 -28.76
N PRO A 97 -0.91 -30.52 -29.29
CA PRO A 97 -0.70 -30.66 -30.71
C PRO A 97 -1.85 -31.47 -31.34
N ALA A 98 -2.68 -30.83 -32.17
CA ALA A 98 -3.41 -31.40 -33.33
C ALA A 98 -4.30 -30.33 -33.96
#